data_AF-A0A429MIL5-F1
#
_entry.id   AF-A0A429MIL5-F1
#
_cell.length_a   1.000
_cell.length_b   1.000
_cell.length_c   1.000
_cell.angle_alpha   90.00
_cell.angle_beta   90.00
_cell.angle_gamma   90.00
#
_symmetry.space_group_name_H-M   'P 1'
#
loop_
_entity.id
_entity.type
_entity.pdbx_description
1 polymer ?
#
loop_
_entity_poly.entity_id
_entity_poly.type
_entity_poly.pdbx_seq_one_letter_code
_entity_poly.pdbx_strand_id
1 'polypeptide(L)'
;VRMAVKANSGIKSLADLNGKAVVTTQGTTSDKYIKMNEKGQAINVQNIYGKDHADSFAMMASGRAAAFVMDDNILAGLIAKSSTPKAFAIVGPVLSSEPYGIMIAKDDPKFKAIADRTVNNLWKTGQMDALYKKWFLSPIPPKNTNLNMQQSSSYKKLKAHPTDAGI
;
A
#
# COMPACT_ATOMS: atom_id res chain seq x y z
N VAL A 1 0.58 -1.62 -4.77
CA VAL A 1 1.70 -0.65 -5.02
C VAL A 1 1.32 0.51 -5.95
N ARG A 2 1.45 1.75 -5.44
CA ARG A 2 1.38 3.04 -6.16
C ARG A 2 2.48 3.98 -5.61
N MET A 3 2.38 5.29 -5.87
CA MET A 3 3.31 6.28 -5.33
C MET A 3 2.60 7.46 -4.66
N ALA A 4 3.14 7.92 -3.54
CA ALA A 4 2.77 9.18 -2.90
C ALA A 4 3.81 10.26 -3.18
N VAL A 5 3.33 11.48 -3.41
CA VAL A 5 4.15 12.67 -3.70
C VAL A 5 3.61 13.87 -2.92
N LYS A 6 4.38 14.96 -2.87
CA LYS A 6 3.81 16.27 -2.50
C LYS A 6 2.79 16.70 -3.56
N ALA A 7 1.62 17.16 -3.13
CA ALA A 7 0.51 17.51 -4.03
C ALA A 7 0.87 18.63 -5.02
N ASN A 8 1.80 19.52 -4.65
CA ASN A 8 2.29 20.61 -5.49
C ASN A 8 3.54 20.27 -6.32
N SER A 9 4.00 19.01 -6.32
CA SER A 9 5.24 18.60 -7.01
C SER A 9 5.13 18.58 -8.54
N GLY A 10 3.92 18.56 -9.09
CA GLY A 10 3.67 18.36 -10.52
C GLY A 10 3.88 16.91 -11.01
N ILE A 11 4.33 16.00 -10.15
CA ILE A 11 4.57 14.59 -10.48
C ILE A 11 3.23 13.86 -10.61
N LYS A 12 3.02 13.20 -11.75
CA LYS A 12 1.79 12.44 -12.04
C LYS A 12 2.06 11.00 -12.47
N SER A 13 3.26 10.73 -12.98
CA SER A 13 3.66 9.48 -13.59
C SER A 13 5.07 9.07 -13.15
N LEU A 14 5.45 7.82 -13.47
CA LEU A 14 6.81 7.35 -13.22
C LEU A 14 7.85 8.07 -14.08
N ALA A 15 7.47 8.48 -15.31
CA ALA A 15 8.33 9.27 -16.19
C ALA A 15 8.83 10.57 -15.53
N ASP A 16 7.97 11.22 -14.75
CA ASP A 16 8.30 12.45 -14.01
C ASP A 16 9.36 12.24 -12.92
N LEU A 17 9.67 10.99 -12.57
CA LEU A 17 10.68 10.65 -11.55
C LEU A 17 12.09 10.51 -12.13
N ASN A 18 12.28 10.59 -13.45
CA ASN A 18 13.59 10.42 -14.06
C ASN A 18 14.63 11.39 -13.47
N GLY A 19 15.76 10.85 -13.02
CA GLY A 19 16.83 11.58 -12.33
C GLY A 19 16.52 12.01 -10.89
N LYS A 20 15.35 11.67 -10.33
CA LYS A 20 14.95 12.06 -8.98
C LYS A 20 15.22 10.96 -7.97
N ALA A 21 15.34 11.35 -6.70
CA ALA A 21 15.36 10.41 -5.59
C ALA A 21 13.96 9.84 -5.33
N VAL A 22 13.85 8.51 -5.24
CA VAL A 22 12.61 7.79 -4.94
C VAL A 22 12.85 6.93 -3.72
N VAL A 23 12.00 7.07 -2.70
CA VAL A 23 12.10 6.27 -1.49
C VAL A 23 11.16 5.09 -1.54
N THR A 24 11.60 3.97 -0.99
CA THR A 24 10.72 2.87 -0.57
C THR A 24 11.19 2.31 0.78
N THR A 25 10.43 1.38 1.35
CA THR A 25 10.81 0.74 2.62
C THR A 25 11.64 -0.50 2.33
N GLN A 26 12.76 -0.65 3.04
CA GLN A 26 13.66 -1.78 2.87
C GLN A 26 12.94 -3.13 3.10
N GLY A 27 13.25 -4.13 2.28
CA GLY A 27 12.71 -5.49 2.42
C GLY A 27 11.28 -5.67 1.90
N THR A 28 10.71 -4.67 1.22
CA THR A 28 9.37 -4.77 0.62
C THR A 28 9.42 -5.15 -0.85
N THR A 29 8.32 -5.71 -1.36
CA THR A 29 8.07 -5.97 -2.78
C THR A 29 8.13 -4.71 -3.64
N SER A 30 7.82 -3.54 -3.06
CA SER A 30 7.85 -2.25 -3.75
C SER A 30 9.21 -1.92 -4.37
N ASP A 31 10.32 -2.30 -3.73
CA ASP A 31 11.68 -2.15 -4.30
C ASP A 31 11.83 -2.87 -5.65
N LYS A 32 11.29 -4.10 -5.75
CA LYS A 32 11.30 -4.86 -7.00
C LYS A 32 10.51 -4.15 -8.09
N TYR A 33 9.33 -3.60 -7.76
CA TYR A 33 8.49 -2.94 -8.77
C TYR A 33 9.07 -1.63 -9.26
N ILE A 34 9.76 -0.87 -8.41
CA ILE A 34 10.47 0.34 -8.85
C ILE A 34 11.53 -0.06 -9.89
N LYS A 35 12.41 -1.01 -9.55
CA LYS A 35 13.47 -1.51 -10.44
C LYS A 35 12.95 -2.12 -11.75
N MET A 36 11.82 -2.82 -11.72
CA MET A 36 11.19 -3.36 -12.93
C MET A 36 10.66 -2.25 -13.85
N ASN A 37 10.02 -1.23 -13.27
CA ASN A 37 9.46 -0.12 -14.03
C ASN A 37 10.53 0.84 -14.56
N GLU A 38 11.64 1.03 -13.83
CA GLU A 38 12.84 1.73 -14.32
C GLU A 38 13.29 1.16 -15.67
N LYS A 39 13.48 -0.16 -15.73
CA LYS A 39 13.88 -0.86 -16.95
C LYS A 39 12.83 -0.77 -18.05
N GLY A 40 11.55 -0.94 -17.70
CA GLY A 40 10.46 -0.93 -18.67
C GLY A 40 10.17 0.45 -19.29
N GLN A 41 10.43 1.54 -18.56
CA GLN A 41 10.15 2.91 -18.99
C GLN A 41 11.40 3.73 -19.32
N ALA A 42 12.59 3.12 -19.28
CA ALA A 42 13.87 3.78 -19.49
C ALA A 42 14.08 5.03 -18.59
N ILE A 43 13.59 4.96 -17.34
CA ILE A 43 13.84 5.99 -16.32
C ILE A 43 14.94 5.53 -15.37
N ASN A 44 15.77 6.46 -14.93
CA ASN A 44 16.82 6.22 -13.95
C ASN A 44 16.54 7.03 -12.70
N VAL A 45 16.13 6.38 -11.61
CA VAL A 45 15.85 7.05 -10.33
C VAL A 45 16.94 6.72 -9.32
N GLN A 46 17.19 7.62 -8.39
CA GLN A 46 18.05 7.34 -7.24
C GLN A 46 17.21 6.65 -6.17
N ASN A 47 17.31 5.32 -6.09
CA ASN A 47 16.64 4.55 -5.04
C ASN A 47 17.26 4.84 -3.68
N ILE A 48 16.42 5.26 -2.74
CA ILE A 48 16.78 5.42 -1.33
C ILE A 48 15.82 4.63 -0.46
N TYR A 49 16.28 4.23 0.72
CA TYR A 49 15.54 3.30 1.57
C TYR A 49 15.32 3.88 2.95
N GLY A 50 14.05 3.89 3.37
CA GLY A 50 13.67 4.14 4.75
C GLY A 50 13.67 2.83 5.54
N LYS A 51 13.95 2.90 6.83
CA LYS A 51 13.99 1.73 7.73
C LYS A 51 12.60 1.13 7.98
N ASP A 52 11.57 1.97 7.89
CA ASP A 52 10.16 1.61 8.03
C ASP A 52 9.29 2.56 7.17
N HIS A 53 7.98 2.31 7.11
CA HIS A 53 7.09 3.12 6.27
C HIS A 53 6.94 4.57 6.73
N ALA A 54 7.05 4.85 8.04
CA ALA A 54 6.94 6.20 8.57
C ALA A 54 8.18 7.02 8.22
N ASP A 55 9.36 6.40 8.33
CA ASP A 55 10.64 6.96 7.89
C ASP A 55 10.64 7.23 6.38
N SER A 56 10.22 6.26 5.56
CA SER A 56 10.07 6.45 4.10
C SER A 56 9.13 7.62 3.76
N PHE A 57 7.97 7.71 4.44
CA PHE A 57 7.06 8.83 4.26
C PHE A 57 7.69 10.17 4.68
N ALA A 58 8.41 10.21 5.80
CA ALA A 58 9.10 11.42 6.26
C ALA A 58 10.18 11.90 5.29
N MET A 59 10.91 10.99 4.64
CA MET A 59 11.89 11.32 3.60
C MET A 59 11.22 11.98 2.39
N MET A 60 10.06 11.49 1.93
CA MET A 60 9.31 12.16 0.86
C MET A 60 8.72 13.50 1.34
N ALA A 61 8.15 13.53 2.55
CA ALA A 61 7.53 14.72 3.11
C ALA A 61 8.52 15.88 3.33
N SER A 62 9.75 15.58 3.74
CA SER A 62 10.83 16.56 3.88
C SER A 62 11.42 17.00 2.54
N GLY A 63 11.16 16.27 1.45
CA GLY A 63 11.73 16.53 0.13
C GLY A 63 13.07 15.84 -0.13
N ARG A 64 13.54 14.98 0.77
CA ARG A 64 14.70 14.11 0.55
C ARG A 64 14.44 13.09 -0.56
N ALA A 65 13.18 12.72 -0.79
CA ALA A 65 12.73 12.00 -1.97
C ALA A 65 11.59 12.75 -2.65
N ALA A 66 11.49 12.61 -3.98
CA ALA A 66 10.41 13.15 -4.78
C ALA A 66 9.12 12.33 -4.66
N ALA A 67 9.24 11.01 -4.45
CA ALA A 67 8.12 10.10 -4.29
C ALA A 67 8.42 8.99 -3.28
N PHE A 68 7.39 8.51 -2.61
CA PHE A 68 7.39 7.28 -1.82
C PHE A 68 6.55 6.22 -2.53
N VAL A 69 7.18 5.14 -2.98
CA VAL A 69 6.51 4.02 -3.66
C VAL A 69 6.22 2.91 -2.64
N MET A 70 4.93 2.59 -2.47
CA MET A 70 4.42 1.61 -1.51
C MET A 70 2.98 1.20 -1.84
N ASP A 71 2.40 0.26 -1.09
CA ASP A 71 0.98 -0.05 -1.18
C ASP A 71 0.09 1.14 -0.83
N ASP A 72 -0.98 1.30 -1.61
CA ASP A 72 -1.83 2.49 -1.59
C ASP A 72 -2.60 2.65 -0.27
N ASN A 73 -2.97 1.55 0.38
CA ASN A 73 -3.54 1.53 1.73
C ASN A 73 -2.54 2.04 2.80
N ILE A 74 -1.26 1.65 2.72
CA ILE A 74 -0.20 2.14 3.59
C ILE A 74 0.02 3.63 3.36
N LEU A 75 0.13 4.04 2.08
CA LEU A 75 0.26 5.44 1.70
C LEU A 75 -0.91 6.29 2.22
N ALA A 76 -2.15 5.83 2.01
CA ALA A 76 -3.36 6.52 2.47
C ALA A 76 -3.39 6.65 4.00
N GLY A 77 -3.02 5.58 4.72
CA GLY A 77 -2.92 5.59 6.17
C GLY A 77 -1.88 6.59 6.70
N LEU A 78 -0.72 6.68 6.06
CA LEU A 78 0.34 7.64 6.44
C LEU A 78 -0.07 9.09 6.13
N ILE A 79 -0.67 9.33 4.96
CA ILE A 79 -1.20 10.64 4.58
C ILE A 79 -2.29 11.07 5.56
N ALA A 80 -3.23 10.20 5.90
CA ALA A 80 -4.30 10.49 6.87
C ALA A 80 -3.77 10.79 8.28
N LYS A 81 -2.66 10.14 8.68
CA LYS A 81 -1.99 10.41 9.96
C LYS A 81 -1.13 11.67 9.95
N SER A 82 -0.78 12.22 8.78
CA SER A 82 0.02 13.45 8.65
C SER A 82 -0.67 14.66 9.29
N SER A 83 0.10 15.66 9.71
CA SER A 83 -0.44 16.97 10.16
C SER A 83 -1.03 17.77 8.99
N THR A 84 -0.57 17.50 7.76
CA THR A 84 -1.01 18.20 6.54
C THR A 84 -1.42 17.22 5.45
N PRO A 85 -2.50 16.41 5.62
CA PRO A 85 -2.88 15.39 4.64
C PRO A 85 -3.06 15.92 3.21
N LYS A 86 -3.60 17.14 3.07
CA LYS A 86 -3.79 17.82 1.77
C LYS A 86 -2.49 18.18 1.04
N ALA A 87 -1.35 18.16 1.73
CA ALA A 87 -0.05 18.42 1.13
C ALA A 87 0.48 17.21 0.33
N PHE A 88 -0.21 16.08 0.35
CA PHE A 88 0.23 14.83 -0.27
C PHE A 88 -0.86 14.25 -1.17
N ALA A 89 -0.44 13.55 -2.21
CA ALA A 89 -1.34 12.87 -3.13
C ALA A 89 -0.77 11.51 -3.52
N ILE A 90 -1.67 10.52 -3.69
CA ILE A 90 -1.32 9.23 -4.30
C ILE A 90 -1.57 9.35 -5.81
N VAL A 91 -0.52 9.16 -6.60
CA VAL A 91 -0.51 9.40 -8.06
C VAL A 91 0.04 8.19 -8.82
N GLY A 92 0.06 8.26 -10.14
CA GLY A 92 0.56 7.21 -11.02
C GLY A 92 -0.34 5.99 -11.17
N PRO A 93 0.00 5.08 -12.09
CA PRO A 93 -0.72 3.83 -12.28
C PRO A 93 -0.52 2.88 -11.08
N VAL A 94 -1.34 1.84 -11.01
CA VAL A 94 -1.10 0.70 -10.13
C VAL A 94 0.07 -0.11 -10.70
N LEU A 95 1.17 -0.20 -9.96
CA LEU A 95 2.36 -0.95 -10.39
C LEU A 95 2.21 -2.45 -10.13
N SER A 96 1.48 -2.79 -9.06
CA SER A 96 1.15 -4.15 -8.68
C SER A 96 -0.06 -4.16 -7.74
N SER A 97 -0.86 -5.22 -7.85
CA SER A 97 -1.89 -5.58 -6.86
C SER A 97 -1.41 -6.80 -6.09
N GLU A 98 -1.28 -6.66 -4.77
CA GLU A 98 -0.69 -7.70 -3.93
C GLU A 98 -1.72 -8.17 -2.89
N PRO A 99 -2.04 -9.46 -2.80
CA PRO A 99 -2.89 -9.99 -1.75
C PRO A 99 -2.13 -9.99 -0.42
N TYR A 100 -2.79 -9.51 0.65
CA TYR A 100 -2.26 -9.62 2.00
C TYR A 100 -2.76 -10.92 2.64
N GLY A 101 -1.84 -11.70 3.19
CA GLY A 101 -2.12 -12.95 3.89
C GLY A 101 -1.57 -12.93 5.31
N ILE A 102 -2.12 -13.80 6.16
CA ILE A 102 -1.55 -14.08 7.48
C ILE A 102 -0.32 -14.95 7.27
N MET A 103 0.85 -14.44 7.64
CA MET A 103 2.10 -15.21 7.55
C MET A 103 2.21 -16.20 8.70
N ILE A 104 2.57 -17.44 8.37
CA ILE A 104 2.72 -18.55 9.31
C ILE A 104 3.96 -19.38 8.96
N ALA A 105 4.42 -20.24 9.87
CA ALA A 105 5.47 -21.20 9.55
C ALA A 105 5.00 -22.18 8.46
N LYS A 106 5.87 -22.48 7.49
CA LYS A 106 5.54 -23.31 6.33
C LYS A 106 5.06 -24.72 6.73
N ASP A 107 5.65 -25.27 7.79
CA ASP A 107 5.43 -26.65 8.21
C ASP A 107 4.38 -26.78 9.33
N ASP A 108 3.48 -25.79 9.45
CA ASP A 108 2.37 -25.82 10.42
C ASP A 108 0.98 -25.81 9.73
N PRO A 109 0.57 -26.95 9.13
CA PRO A 109 -0.72 -27.06 8.46
C PRO A 109 -1.91 -26.97 9.44
N LYS A 110 -1.71 -27.28 10.73
CA LYS A 110 -2.78 -27.20 11.73
C LYS A 110 -3.10 -25.74 12.03
N PHE A 111 -2.09 -24.91 12.24
CA PHE A 111 -2.28 -23.48 12.44
C PHE A 111 -2.84 -22.81 11.18
N LYS A 112 -2.38 -23.21 9.99
CA LYS A 112 -2.97 -22.78 8.72
C LYS A 112 -4.48 -23.03 8.68
N ALA A 113 -4.92 -24.25 9.00
CA ALA A 113 -6.33 -24.60 8.96
C ALA A 113 -7.19 -23.78 9.95
N ILE A 114 -6.62 -23.34 11.08
CA ILE A 114 -7.28 -22.44 12.03
C ILE A 114 -7.40 -21.04 11.43
N ALA A 115 -6.32 -20.50 10.87
CA ALA A 115 -6.31 -19.18 10.23
C ALA A 115 -7.33 -19.13 9.07
N ASP A 116 -7.29 -20.11 8.17
CA ASP A 116 -8.18 -20.17 7.00
C ASP A 116 -9.65 -20.27 7.44
N ARG A 117 -9.96 -21.14 8.41
CA ARG A 117 -11.33 -21.28 8.94
C ARG A 117 -11.82 -19.97 9.56
N THR A 118 -10.94 -19.29 10.30
CA THR A 118 -11.27 -18.02 10.96
C THR A 118 -11.58 -16.94 9.92
N VAL A 119 -10.69 -16.74 8.95
CA VAL A 119 -10.89 -15.75 7.86
C VAL A 119 -12.14 -16.07 7.05
N ASN A 120 -12.37 -17.34 6.69
CA ASN A 120 -13.56 -17.75 5.97
C ASN A 120 -14.85 -17.50 6.77
N ASN A 121 -14.81 -17.70 8.10
CA ASN A 121 -15.95 -17.38 8.96
C ASN A 121 -16.21 -15.86 9.03
N LEU A 122 -15.17 -15.01 9.05
CA LEU A 122 -15.34 -13.56 8.99
C LEU A 122 -16.04 -13.12 7.71
N TRP A 123 -15.70 -13.76 6.58
CA TRP A 123 -16.39 -13.52 5.31
C TRP A 123 -17.85 -13.98 5.34
N LYS A 124 -18.09 -15.23 5.75
CA LYS A 124 -19.44 -15.83 5.78
C LYS A 124 -20.41 -15.08 6.68
N THR A 125 -19.93 -14.56 7.81
CA THR A 125 -20.77 -13.84 8.78
C THR A 125 -20.92 -12.35 8.47
N GLY A 126 -20.26 -11.82 7.44
CA GLY A 126 -20.24 -10.39 7.12
C GLY A 126 -19.37 -9.54 8.08
N GLN A 127 -18.70 -10.16 9.06
CA GLN A 127 -17.79 -9.47 9.97
C GLN A 127 -16.61 -8.83 9.22
N MET A 128 -16.14 -9.44 8.13
CA MET A 128 -15.10 -8.84 7.30
C MET A 128 -15.57 -7.53 6.63
N ASP A 129 -16.82 -7.44 6.18
CA ASP A 129 -17.38 -6.20 5.63
C ASP A 129 -17.51 -5.12 6.72
N ALA A 130 -17.90 -5.51 7.93
CA ALA A 130 -17.96 -4.60 9.08
C ALA A 130 -16.57 -4.05 9.43
N LEU A 131 -15.54 -4.90 9.42
CA LEU A 131 -14.14 -4.50 9.62
C LEU A 131 -13.66 -3.58 8.50
N TYR A 132 -13.96 -3.90 7.24
CA TYR A 132 -13.60 -3.06 6.11
C TYR A 132 -14.24 -1.67 6.24
N LYS A 133 -15.54 -1.62 6.55
CA LYS A 133 -16.27 -0.37 6.77
C LYS A 133 -15.64 0.44 7.90
N LYS A 134 -15.31 -0.19 9.03
CA LYS A 134 -14.70 0.46 10.19
C LYS A 134 -13.36 1.11 9.85
N TRP A 135 -12.48 0.40 9.13
CA TRP A 135 -11.10 0.84 8.93
C TRP A 135 -10.87 1.69 7.68
N PHE A 136 -11.68 1.51 6.63
CA PHE A 136 -11.44 2.15 5.33
C PHE A 136 -12.54 3.13 4.90
N LEU A 137 -13.75 3.01 5.45
CA LEU A 137 -14.92 3.81 5.05
C LEU A 137 -15.54 4.60 6.21
N SER A 138 -14.92 4.58 7.39
CA SER A 138 -15.35 5.32 8.57
C SER A 138 -14.19 6.11 9.17
N PRO A 139 -14.46 7.13 9.99
CA PRO A 139 -13.42 7.80 10.76
C PRO A 139 -12.65 6.82 11.67
N ILE A 140 -11.32 6.88 11.61
CA ILE A 140 -10.42 6.03 12.43
C ILE A 140 -9.53 6.88 13.35
N PRO A 141 -9.13 6.34 14.53
CA PRO A 141 -8.19 7.01 15.41
C PRO A 141 -6.78 7.12 14.79
N PRO A 142 -5.93 8.03 15.29
CA PRO A 142 -6.18 8.98 16.38
C PRO A 142 -6.81 10.30 15.93
N LYS A 143 -6.85 10.57 14.63
CA LYS A 143 -7.27 11.87 14.07
C LYS A 143 -8.71 11.91 13.56
N ASN A 144 -9.49 10.86 13.82
CA ASN A 144 -10.87 10.72 13.35
C ASN A 144 -10.99 10.96 11.84
N THR A 145 -10.02 10.47 11.06
CA THR A 145 -9.95 10.67 9.61
C THR A 145 -10.50 9.46 8.89
N ASN A 146 -11.24 9.67 7.79
CA ASN A 146 -11.75 8.61 6.95
C ASN A 146 -10.85 8.45 5.71
N LEU A 147 -10.38 7.23 5.44
CA LEU A 147 -9.55 6.95 4.26
C LEU A 147 -10.38 6.98 2.96
N ASN A 148 -11.69 6.77 3.04
CA ASN A 148 -12.61 6.68 1.91
C ASN A 148 -12.14 5.69 0.82
N MET A 149 -11.50 4.59 1.21
CA MET A 149 -10.96 3.60 0.30
C MET A 149 -12.01 2.55 -0.04
N GLN A 150 -12.60 2.64 -1.23
CA GLN A 150 -13.55 1.65 -1.71
C GLN A 150 -12.89 0.30 -1.98
N GLN A 151 -13.67 -0.77 -1.84
CA GLN A 151 -13.19 -2.13 -2.12
C GLN A 151 -12.74 -2.25 -3.58
N SER A 152 -11.51 -2.72 -3.78
CA SER A 152 -10.96 -2.97 -5.11
C SER A 152 -11.67 -4.13 -5.81
N SER A 153 -11.47 -4.25 -7.13
CA SER A 153 -11.95 -5.41 -7.90
C SER A 153 -11.34 -6.72 -7.40
N SER A 154 -10.04 -6.71 -7.04
CA SER A 154 -9.35 -7.87 -6.46
C SER A 154 -9.95 -8.29 -5.11
N TYR A 155 -10.26 -7.34 -4.23
CA TYR A 155 -10.93 -7.61 -2.96
C TYR A 155 -12.29 -8.28 -3.18
N LYS A 156 -13.10 -7.76 -4.11
CA LYS A 156 -14.42 -8.32 -4.41
C LYS A 156 -14.33 -9.75 -4.95
N LYS A 157 -13.31 -10.04 -5.77
CA LYS A 157 -13.03 -11.41 -6.25
C LYS A 157 -12.64 -12.34 -5.10
N LEU A 158 -11.73 -11.92 -4.23
CA LEU A 158 -11.31 -12.71 -3.05
C LEU A 158 -12.47 -12.96 -2.08
N LYS A 159 -13.36 -11.97 -1.91
CA LYS A 159 -14.58 -12.13 -1.11
C LYS A 159 -15.50 -13.23 -1.67
N ALA A 160 -15.66 -13.29 -2.99
CA ALA A 160 -16.50 -14.29 -3.65
C ALA A 160 -15.86 -15.69 -3.61
N HIS A 161 -14.54 -15.75 -3.76
CA HIS A 161 -13.78 -17.00 -3.82
C HIS A 161 -12.47 -16.89 -3.01
N PRO A 162 -12.51 -17.07 -1.68
CA PRO A 162 -11.31 -17.08 -0.85
C PRO A 162 -10.33 -18.19 -1.31
N THR A 163 -9.06 -17.86 -1.42
CA THR A 163 -8.03 -18.76 -1.99
C THR A 163 -6.65 -18.50 -1.40
N ASP A 164 -5.81 -19.53 -1.41
CA ASP A 164 -4.37 -19.46 -1.10
C ASP A 164 -3.53 -18.99 -2.29
N ALA A 165 -4.10 -18.99 -3.50
CA ALA A 165 -3.38 -18.69 -4.73
C ALA A 165 -3.12 -17.19 -4.96
N GLY A 166 -3.76 -16.31 -4.18
CA GLY A 166 -3.65 -14.85 -4.36
C GLY A 166 -4.64 -14.26 -5.38
N ILE A 167 -4.22 -13.22 -6.09
CA ILE A 167 -5.01 -12.46 -7.09
C ILE A 167 -4.57 -12.84 -8.50
#